data_AF-A0A4Q9RBL4-F1
#
_entry.id   AF-A0A4Q9RBL4-F1
#
_cell.length_a   1.000
_cell.length_b   1.000
_cell.length_c   1.000
_cell.angle_alpha   90.00
_cell.angle_beta   90.00
_cell.angle_gamma   90.00
#
_symmetry.space_group_name_H-M   'P 1'
#
loop_
_entity.id
_entity.type
_entity.pdbx_description
1 polymer ?
#
loop_
_entity_poly.entity_id
_entity_poly.type
_entity_poly.pdbx_seq_one_letter_code
_entity_poly.pdbx_strand_id
1 'polypeptide(L)'
;MDAQNSGKLNRLLAELGDTRLVSSRWLRAHDYSNSLVARYVGSGWLVSPARGVYMRRGGRLQWEGVVRSLQVGEGMPLHVGGRFALALQGHEHYLRLGDAGTITLYGPVPPPGWVGKLSMEQRFEYQGKGPFDLPAVSFTAEVSEKALSEAGLAWHSVAPGVDALVCSTPERAMLELCDDVSDAAGVYEADALIQAMTTLRPQRVGLLLRRCRSIKAKRLFLALAERHRHAWLSHVPLEGVDLGRGKRALVPGGRLHPTYQITLPGDLDEHLA
;
A
#
# COMPACT_ATOMS: atom_id res chain seq x y z
N MET A 1 -17.02 -33.44 25.76
CA MET A 1 -16.02 -32.42 25.38
C MET A 1 -16.28 -31.83 23.98
N ASP A 2 -17.39 -32.16 23.31
CA ASP A 2 -17.62 -31.79 21.91
C ASP A 2 -18.30 -30.43 21.72
N ALA A 3 -19.22 -30.03 22.60
CA ALA A 3 -19.93 -28.76 22.47
C ALA A 3 -19.00 -27.52 22.51
N GLN A 4 -18.00 -27.51 23.41
CA GLN A 4 -17.05 -26.40 23.53
C GLN A 4 -16.09 -26.33 22.33
N ASN A 5 -15.76 -27.49 21.74
CA ASN A 5 -14.95 -27.57 20.54
C ASN A 5 -15.70 -27.12 19.29
N SER A 6 -16.97 -27.51 19.14
CA SER A 6 -17.84 -27.02 18.07
C SER A 6 -18.02 -25.50 18.15
N GLY A 7 -18.13 -24.94 19.36
CA GLY A 7 -18.18 -23.48 19.56
C GLY A 7 -16.91 -22.75 19.12
N LYS A 8 -15.73 -23.27 19.49
CA LYS A 8 -14.43 -22.71 19.04
C LYS A 8 -14.26 -22.81 17.52
N LEU A 9 -14.64 -23.93 16.91
CA LEU A 9 -14.58 -24.09 15.47
C LEU A 9 -15.47 -23.08 14.75
N ASN A 10 -16.73 -22.95 15.16
CA ASN A 10 -17.66 -22.00 14.52
C ASN A 10 -17.18 -20.56 14.65
N ARG A 11 -16.60 -20.18 15.80
CA ARG A 11 -15.96 -18.87 15.98
C ARG A 11 -14.79 -18.66 15.03
N LEU A 12 -13.92 -19.66 14.88
CA LEU A 12 -12.78 -19.60 13.96
C LEU A 12 -13.23 -19.48 12.49
N LEU A 13 -14.24 -20.25 12.10
CA LEU A 13 -14.79 -20.20 10.74
C LEU A 13 -15.48 -18.88 10.45
N ALA A 14 -16.17 -18.29 11.44
CA ALA A 14 -16.73 -16.96 11.32
C ALA A 14 -15.64 -15.88 11.18
N GLU A 15 -14.55 -15.97 11.95
CA GLU A 15 -13.42 -15.05 11.85
C GLU A 15 -12.70 -15.13 10.50
N LEU A 16 -12.52 -16.33 9.98
CA LEU A 16 -11.88 -16.57 8.68
C LEU A 16 -12.72 -16.06 7.51
N GLY A 17 -14.05 -16.10 7.65
CA GLY A 17 -14.95 -15.83 6.53
C GLY A 17 -14.57 -16.65 5.30
N ASP A 18 -14.60 -16.00 4.14
CA ASP A 18 -14.29 -16.65 2.87
C ASP A 18 -12.87 -16.37 2.36
N THR A 19 -12.20 -15.32 2.85
CA THR A 19 -10.92 -14.85 2.28
C THR A 19 -9.80 -14.67 3.28
N ARG A 20 -10.09 -14.58 4.60
CA ARG A 20 -9.04 -14.31 5.59
C ARG A 20 -8.19 -15.55 5.85
N LEU A 21 -7.00 -15.29 6.35
CA LEU A 21 -6.02 -16.25 6.78
C LEU A 21 -5.66 -15.98 8.24
N VAL A 22 -5.31 -17.03 8.96
CA VAL A 22 -4.76 -16.92 10.31
C VAL A 22 -3.45 -17.68 10.38
N SER A 23 -2.45 -17.08 11.02
CA SER A 23 -1.21 -17.80 11.30
C SER A 23 -1.34 -18.68 12.55
N SER A 24 -0.43 -19.64 12.68
CA SER A 24 -0.21 -20.37 13.93
C SER A 24 0.07 -19.44 15.12
N ARG A 25 0.65 -18.25 14.89
CA ARG A 25 0.89 -17.26 15.94
C ARG A 25 -0.44 -16.69 16.43
N TRP A 26 -1.28 -16.25 15.49
CA TRP A 26 -2.62 -15.74 15.79
C TRP A 26 -3.46 -16.78 16.53
N LEU A 27 -3.48 -18.01 16.01
CA LEU A 27 -4.24 -19.12 16.61
C LEU A 27 -3.81 -19.40 18.06
N ARG A 28 -2.51 -19.42 18.34
CA ARG A 28 -2.00 -19.60 19.72
C ARG A 28 -2.38 -18.44 20.64
N ALA A 29 -2.34 -17.21 20.14
CA ALA A 29 -2.76 -16.04 20.91
C ALA A 29 -4.27 -16.04 21.23
N HIS A 30 -5.07 -16.83 20.51
CA HIS A 30 -6.52 -16.98 20.70
C HIS A 30 -6.91 -18.36 21.26
N ASP A 31 -6.00 -19.02 21.99
CA ASP A 31 -6.23 -20.30 22.68
C ASP A 31 -6.63 -21.47 21.78
N TYR A 32 -6.12 -21.51 20.55
CA TYR A 32 -6.17 -22.69 19.68
C TYR A 32 -4.86 -23.48 19.81
N SER A 33 -4.93 -24.67 20.40
CA SER A 33 -3.77 -25.56 20.52
C SER A 33 -3.37 -26.17 19.17
N ASN A 34 -2.11 -26.53 19.01
CA ASN A 34 -1.62 -27.20 17.79
C ASN A 34 -2.39 -28.50 17.51
N SER A 35 -2.77 -29.26 18.54
CA SER A 35 -3.59 -30.48 18.40
C SER A 35 -5.00 -30.19 17.89
N LEU A 36 -5.61 -29.09 18.37
CA LEU A 36 -6.93 -28.65 17.91
C LEU A 36 -6.91 -28.23 16.45
N VAL A 37 -5.90 -27.44 16.06
CA VAL A 37 -5.69 -27.00 14.67
C VAL A 37 -5.44 -28.21 13.76
N ALA A 38 -4.57 -29.14 14.17
CA ALA A 38 -4.32 -30.38 13.42
C ALA A 38 -5.60 -31.20 13.24
N ARG A 39 -6.47 -31.27 14.26
CA ARG A 39 -7.78 -31.92 14.14
C ARG A 39 -8.68 -31.21 13.14
N TYR A 40 -8.72 -29.87 13.14
CA TYR A 40 -9.53 -29.11 12.16
C TYR A 40 -9.03 -29.25 10.73
N VAL A 41 -7.71 -29.37 10.53
CA VAL A 41 -7.13 -29.69 9.22
C VAL A 41 -7.45 -31.13 8.81
N GLY A 42 -7.25 -32.09 9.71
CA GLY A 42 -7.49 -33.52 9.44
C GLY A 42 -8.97 -33.86 9.19
N SER A 43 -9.89 -33.13 9.80
CA SER A 43 -11.34 -33.22 9.53
C SER A 43 -11.80 -32.37 8.34
N GLY A 44 -10.90 -31.62 7.72
CA GLY A 44 -11.19 -30.87 6.50
C GLY A 44 -11.96 -29.56 6.72
N TRP A 45 -11.98 -29.00 7.93
CA TRP A 45 -12.53 -27.65 8.15
C TRP A 45 -11.56 -26.54 7.71
N LEU A 46 -10.26 -26.79 7.85
CA LEU A 46 -9.19 -25.86 7.49
C LEU A 46 -8.27 -26.46 6.43
N VAL A 47 -7.70 -25.60 5.61
CA VAL A 47 -6.61 -25.91 4.68
C VAL A 47 -5.42 -24.99 4.94
N SER A 48 -4.21 -25.42 4.58
CA SER A 48 -2.98 -24.66 4.82
C SER A 48 -2.36 -24.21 3.49
N PRO A 49 -2.56 -22.94 3.08
CA PRO A 49 -1.99 -22.43 1.82
C PRO A 49 -0.47 -22.19 1.91
N ALA A 50 0.07 -22.04 3.12
CA ALA A 50 1.49 -21.98 3.40
C ALA A 50 1.76 -22.53 4.81
N ARG A 51 3.00 -22.99 5.06
CA ARG A 51 3.38 -23.57 6.36
C ARG A 51 3.02 -22.63 7.52
N GLY A 52 2.16 -23.11 8.42
CA GLY A 52 1.76 -22.38 9.62
C GLY A 52 0.75 -21.25 9.36
N VAL A 53 0.08 -21.29 8.21
CA VAL A 53 -1.02 -20.41 7.84
C VAL A 53 -2.21 -21.29 7.50
N TYR A 54 -3.40 -20.88 7.92
CA TYR A 54 -4.62 -21.63 7.72
C TYR A 54 -5.74 -20.73 7.21
N MET A 55 -6.60 -21.30 6.39
CA MET A 55 -7.84 -20.68 5.93
C MET A 55 -8.96 -21.72 5.93
N ARG A 56 -10.20 -21.25 5.83
CA ARG A 56 -11.38 -22.11 5.75
C ARG A 56 -11.32 -22.98 4.48
N ARG A 57 -11.67 -24.26 4.59
CA ARG A 57 -11.81 -25.12 3.40
C ARG A 57 -12.95 -24.58 2.51
N GLY A 58 -12.67 -24.42 1.22
CA GLY A 58 -13.59 -23.81 0.27
C GLY A 58 -13.52 -22.27 0.23
N GLY A 59 -12.72 -21.66 1.10
CA GLY A 59 -12.39 -20.24 1.01
C GLY A 59 -11.55 -19.93 -0.24
N ARG A 60 -11.50 -18.66 -0.62
CA ARG A 60 -10.79 -18.15 -1.79
C ARG A 60 -9.55 -17.40 -1.33
N LEU A 61 -8.39 -17.83 -1.82
CA LEU A 61 -7.14 -17.13 -1.55
C LEU A 61 -7.09 -15.87 -2.42
N GLN A 62 -7.28 -14.72 -1.78
CA GLN A 62 -7.34 -13.41 -2.44
C GLN A 62 -6.41 -12.43 -1.74
N TRP A 63 -5.86 -11.48 -2.48
CA TRP A 63 -4.82 -10.60 -1.95
C TRP A 63 -5.36 -9.67 -0.87
N GLU A 64 -6.61 -9.25 -0.99
CA GLU A 64 -7.35 -8.45 -0.02
C GLU A 64 -7.43 -9.20 1.31
N GLY A 65 -7.75 -10.49 1.26
CA GLY A 65 -7.79 -11.36 2.43
C GLY A 65 -6.43 -11.47 3.12
N VAL A 66 -5.35 -11.56 2.35
CA VAL A 66 -3.98 -11.56 2.87
C VAL A 66 -3.64 -10.25 3.56
N VAL A 67 -3.85 -9.10 2.90
CA VAL A 67 -3.57 -7.78 3.47
C VAL A 67 -4.39 -7.55 4.73
N ARG A 68 -5.69 -7.87 4.70
CA ARG A 68 -6.59 -7.74 5.86
C ARG A 68 -6.15 -8.60 7.04
N SER A 69 -5.66 -9.80 6.77
CA SER A 69 -5.14 -10.71 7.79
C SER A 69 -3.88 -10.16 8.44
N LEU A 70 -3.01 -9.49 7.68
CA LEU A 70 -1.84 -8.79 8.22
C LEU A 70 -2.24 -7.57 9.05
N GLN A 71 -3.12 -6.71 8.50
CA GLN A 71 -3.53 -5.46 9.14
C GLN A 71 -4.27 -5.68 10.46
N VAL A 72 -5.35 -6.46 10.41
CA VAL A 72 -6.26 -6.62 11.55
C VAL A 72 -5.94 -7.87 12.34
N GLY A 73 -5.72 -9.00 11.66
CA GLY A 73 -5.47 -10.28 12.34
C GLY A 73 -4.14 -10.23 13.09
N GLU A 74 -3.05 -9.98 12.37
CA GLU A 74 -1.70 -9.95 12.95
C GLU A 74 -1.38 -8.61 13.65
N GLY A 75 -2.24 -7.59 13.50
CA GLY A 75 -2.08 -6.26 14.09
C GLY A 75 -0.91 -5.47 13.49
N MET A 76 -0.54 -5.76 12.25
CA MET A 76 0.63 -5.15 11.62
C MET A 76 0.26 -3.80 11.00
N PRO A 77 1.01 -2.72 11.29
CA PRO A 77 0.82 -1.41 10.66
C PRO A 77 1.40 -1.40 9.24
N LEU A 78 0.91 -2.30 8.38
CA LEU A 78 1.22 -2.41 6.94
C LEU A 78 0.07 -1.88 6.10
N HIS A 79 0.32 -0.95 5.18
CA HIS A 79 -0.69 -0.44 4.26
C HIS A 79 -0.31 -0.71 2.81
N VAL A 80 -1.32 -0.77 1.95
CA VAL A 80 -1.12 -0.82 0.50
C VAL A 80 -0.76 0.58 0.02
N GLY A 81 0.35 0.74 -0.69
CA GLY A 81 0.86 2.04 -1.10
C GLY A 81 1.38 2.08 -2.53
N GLY A 82 2.04 3.18 -2.86
CA GLY A 82 2.72 3.37 -4.15
C GLY A 82 1.81 3.17 -5.36
N ARG A 83 2.36 2.58 -6.42
CA ARG A 83 1.67 2.32 -7.69
C ARG A 83 0.37 1.53 -7.52
N PHE A 84 0.39 0.43 -6.77
CA PHE A 84 -0.78 -0.42 -6.61
C PHE A 84 -1.95 0.31 -5.94
N ALA A 85 -1.67 1.17 -4.95
CA ALA A 85 -2.71 2.00 -4.33
C ALA A 85 -3.33 3.00 -5.31
N LEU A 86 -2.55 3.54 -6.26
CA LEU A 86 -3.06 4.42 -7.32
C LEU A 86 -3.95 3.64 -8.29
N ALA A 87 -3.53 2.43 -8.69
CA ALA A 87 -4.30 1.54 -9.54
C ALA A 87 -5.67 1.20 -8.94
N LEU A 88 -5.70 0.81 -7.66
CA LEU A 88 -6.94 0.51 -6.92
C LEU A 88 -7.91 1.70 -6.87
N GLN A 89 -7.38 2.92 -6.90
CA GLN A 89 -8.16 4.16 -6.82
C GLN A 89 -8.56 4.69 -8.21
N GLY A 90 -8.32 3.92 -9.27
CA GLY A 90 -8.73 4.25 -10.63
C GLY A 90 -7.82 5.26 -11.33
N HIS A 91 -6.63 5.54 -10.79
CA HIS A 91 -5.65 6.42 -11.43
C HIS A 91 -4.79 5.73 -12.49
N GLU A 92 -5.01 4.42 -12.72
CA GLU A 92 -4.47 3.70 -13.88
C GLU A 92 -5.57 3.52 -14.93
N HIS A 93 -5.59 4.40 -15.93
CA HIS A 93 -6.43 4.23 -17.12
C HIS A 93 -5.75 3.41 -18.23
N TYR A 94 -4.43 3.21 -18.10
CA TYR A 94 -3.60 2.43 -19.01
C TYR A 94 -2.48 1.80 -18.18
N LEU A 95 -2.47 0.47 -18.01
CA LEU A 95 -1.26 -0.37 -18.08
C LEU A 95 -1.57 -1.87 -17.81
N ARG A 96 -1.22 -2.64 -18.85
CA ARG A 96 -0.87 -4.08 -18.94
C ARG A 96 -1.88 -5.11 -18.46
N LEU A 97 -2.72 -5.55 -19.42
CA LEU A 97 -3.20 -6.92 -19.49
C LEU A 97 -1.99 -7.87 -19.38
N GLY A 98 -1.79 -8.51 -18.22
CA GLY A 98 -0.86 -9.64 -18.10
C GLY A 98 -0.02 -9.69 -16.83
N ASP A 99 0.22 -8.56 -16.15
CA ASP A 99 0.90 -8.60 -14.86
C ASP A 99 -0.16 -8.82 -13.78
N ALA A 100 -0.13 -9.98 -13.15
CA ALA A 100 -0.82 -10.17 -11.90
C ALA A 100 -0.23 -9.19 -10.87
N GLY A 101 -0.89 -8.03 -10.76
CA GLY A 101 -0.30 -6.79 -10.24
C GLY A 101 0.50 -6.98 -8.96
N THR A 102 1.68 -6.35 -8.91
CA THR A 102 2.50 -6.30 -7.70
C THR A 102 1.79 -5.47 -6.64
N ILE A 103 1.45 -6.10 -5.52
CA ILE A 103 0.88 -5.44 -4.35
C ILE A 103 2.03 -4.87 -3.52
N THR A 104 2.15 -3.55 -3.53
CA THR A 104 3.18 -2.83 -2.78
C THR A 104 2.71 -2.57 -1.36
N LEU A 105 3.45 -3.10 -0.39
CA LEU A 105 3.21 -2.92 1.04
C LEU A 105 4.26 -2.01 1.66
N TYR A 106 3.81 -1.06 2.46
CA TYR A 106 4.66 -0.17 3.25
C TYR A 106 4.32 -0.33 4.74
N GLY A 107 5.33 -0.16 5.59
CA GLY A 107 5.16 -0.14 7.04
C GLY A 107 6.50 -0.28 7.78
N PRO A 108 6.48 -0.26 9.11
CA PRO A 108 7.70 -0.29 9.92
C PRO A 108 8.34 -1.67 10.06
N VAL A 109 7.60 -2.74 9.78
CA VAL A 109 8.02 -4.13 9.98
C VAL A 109 7.69 -4.93 8.72
N PRO A 110 8.62 -5.74 8.19
CA PRO A 110 8.36 -6.56 7.00
C PRO A 110 7.22 -7.57 7.24
N PRO A 111 6.46 -7.93 6.20
CA PRO A 111 5.44 -8.98 6.30
C PRO A 111 6.09 -10.33 6.67
N PRO A 112 5.35 -11.23 7.33
CA PRO A 112 5.87 -12.56 7.67
C PRO A 112 6.25 -13.34 6.41
N GLY A 113 7.30 -14.16 6.49
CA GLY A 113 7.82 -14.90 5.34
C GLY A 113 6.89 -15.95 4.71
N TRP A 114 5.68 -16.15 5.25
CA TRP A 114 4.65 -16.96 4.59
C TRP A 114 3.94 -16.22 3.46
N VAL A 115 3.92 -14.88 3.48
CA VAL A 115 3.24 -14.06 2.46
C VAL A 115 3.84 -14.34 1.08
N GLY A 116 5.17 -14.35 0.97
CA GLY A 116 5.87 -14.71 -0.27
C GLY A 116 5.83 -16.19 -0.66
N LYS A 117 5.19 -17.06 0.14
CA LYS A 117 5.05 -18.50 -0.12
C LYS A 117 3.64 -18.88 -0.57
N LEU A 118 2.72 -17.93 -0.60
CA LEU A 118 1.37 -18.17 -1.09
C LEU A 118 1.40 -18.40 -2.59
N SER A 119 0.73 -19.46 -3.04
CA SER A 119 0.55 -19.74 -4.47
C SER A 119 -0.58 -18.87 -5.01
N MET A 120 -0.22 -17.66 -5.46
CA MET A 120 -1.15 -16.66 -5.98
C MET A 120 -0.58 -16.05 -7.26
N GLU A 121 -1.44 -15.50 -8.09
CA GLU A 121 -1.00 -14.77 -9.28
C GLU A 121 -0.27 -13.49 -8.88
N GLN A 122 -0.84 -12.71 -7.95
CA GLN A 122 -0.27 -11.45 -7.50
C GLN A 122 0.98 -11.67 -6.64
N ARG A 123 1.96 -10.77 -6.77
CA ARG A 123 3.18 -10.76 -5.95
C ARG A 123 3.10 -9.67 -4.90
N PHE A 124 3.66 -9.95 -3.72
CA PHE A 124 3.78 -8.96 -2.65
C PHE A 124 5.20 -8.42 -2.60
N GLU A 125 5.33 -7.10 -2.66
CA GLU A 125 6.61 -6.41 -2.48
C GLU A 125 6.55 -5.51 -1.26
N TYR A 126 7.60 -5.51 -0.44
CA TYR A 126 7.69 -4.70 0.76
C TYR A 126 8.73 -3.60 0.57
N GLN A 127 8.28 -2.35 0.63
CA GLN A 127 9.12 -1.15 0.39
C GLN A 127 9.57 -0.47 1.70
N GLY A 128 9.44 -1.14 2.84
CA GLY A 128 9.81 -0.54 4.12
C GLY A 128 8.85 0.56 4.57
N LYS A 129 9.36 1.51 5.37
CA LYS A 129 8.56 2.61 5.94
C LYS A 129 8.11 3.65 4.91
N GLY A 130 8.66 3.58 3.69
CA GLY A 130 8.52 4.63 2.69
C GLY A 130 9.19 5.95 3.10
N PRO A 131 8.95 7.03 2.34
CA PRO A 131 9.67 8.30 2.50
C PRO A 131 9.26 9.10 3.73
N PHE A 132 8.29 8.65 4.53
CA PHE A 132 7.65 9.48 5.56
C PHE A 132 8.20 9.24 6.96
N ASP A 133 8.24 10.32 7.74
CA ASP A 133 8.42 10.28 9.19
C ASP A 133 7.08 10.52 9.90
N LEU A 134 6.21 9.52 9.79
CA LEU A 134 4.87 9.52 10.39
C LEU A 134 4.80 8.47 11.50
N PRO A 135 4.11 8.76 12.61
CA PRO A 135 3.88 7.78 13.66
C PRO A 135 3.11 6.58 13.08
N ALA A 136 3.45 5.39 13.56
CA ALA A 136 2.73 4.19 13.17
C ALA A 136 1.27 4.29 13.64
N VAL A 137 0.33 4.08 12.72
CA VAL A 137 -1.10 4.03 13.02
C VAL A 137 -1.49 2.57 13.22
N SER A 138 -2.18 2.27 14.31
CA SER A 138 -2.73 0.93 14.54
C SER A 138 -3.97 0.74 13.66
N PHE A 139 -4.03 -0.35 12.91
CA PHE A 139 -5.13 -0.64 11.98
C PHE A 139 -6.24 -1.50 12.61
N THR A 140 -6.58 -1.19 13.86
CA THR A 140 -7.72 -1.82 14.55
C THR A 140 -9.04 -1.25 14.03
N ALA A 141 -10.14 -1.97 14.27
CA ALA A 141 -11.49 -1.54 13.87
C ALA A 141 -11.91 -0.18 14.49
N GLU A 142 -11.24 0.24 15.57
CA GLU A 142 -11.51 1.49 16.30
C GLU A 142 -10.61 2.65 15.88
N VAL A 143 -9.76 2.48 14.85
CA VAL A 143 -8.89 3.56 14.40
C VAL A 143 -9.70 4.74 13.89
N SER A 144 -9.40 5.94 14.41
CA SER A 144 -10.05 7.16 13.95
C SER A 144 -9.69 7.45 12.49
N GLU A 145 -10.70 7.70 11.65
CA GLU A 145 -10.50 8.17 10.27
C GLU A 145 -9.62 9.43 10.20
N LYS A 146 -9.68 10.28 11.23
CA LYS A 146 -8.82 11.45 11.34
C LYS A 146 -7.34 11.05 11.44
N ALA A 147 -7.01 10.07 12.26
CA ALA A 147 -5.64 9.58 12.41
C ALA A 147 -5.09 8.98 11.12
N LEU A 148 -5.93 8.21 10.40
CA LEU A 148 -5.57 7.71 9.07
C LEU A 148 -5.34 8.87 8.09
N SER A 149 -6.26 9.82 8.00
CA SER A 149 -6.16 10.95 7.08
C SER A 149 -4.95 11.84 7.36
N GLU A 150 -4.58 12.05 8.63
CA GLU A 150 -3.36 12.78 9.02
C GLU A 150 -2.08 12.05 8.61
N ALA A 151 -2.13 10.72 8.52
CA ALA A 151 -1.06 9.91 7.97
C ALA A 151 -1.12 9.78 6.43
N GLY A 152 -2.08 10.41 5.75
CA GLY A 152 -2.30 10.19 4.30
C GLY A 152 -2.74 8.76 3.97
N LEU A 153 -3.46 8.12 4.89
CA LEU A 153 -4.06 6.80 4.74
C LEU A 153 -5.59 6.91 4.73
N ALA A 154 -6.25 5.93 4.15
CA ALA A 154 -7.71 5.81 4.16
C ALA A 154 -8.14 4.34 4.14
N TRP A 155 -9.36 4.09 4.62
CA TRP A 155 -10.04 2.83 4.37
C TRP A 155 -10.49 2.79 2.90
N HIS A 156 -10.17 1.69 2.24
CA HIS A 156 -10.57 1.41 0.86
C HIS A 156 -11.31 0.08 0.81
N SER A 157 -12.56 0.11 0.34
CA SER A 157 -13.36 -1.09 0.10
C SER A 157 -13.18 -1.51 -1.35
N VAL A 158 -12.61 -2.71 -1.56
CA VAL A 158 -12.32 -3.24 -2.90
C VAL A 158 -13.58 -3.74 -3.59
N ALA A 159 -14.55 -4.24 -2.81
CA ALA A 159 -15.85 -4.68 -3.30
C ALA A 159 -16.93 -4.60 -2.20
N PRO A 160 -18.20 -4.43 -2.57
CA PRO A 160 -19.31 -4.52 -1.61
C PRO A 160 -19.27 -5.85 -0.84
N GLY A 161 -19.33 -5.76 0.49
CA GLY A 161 -19.29 -6.94 1.37
C GLY A 161 -17.88 -7.49 1.66
N VAL A 162 -16.82 -6.91 1.08
CA VAL A 162 -15.44 -7.19 1.47
C VAL A 162 -14.97 -6.14 2.47
N ASP A 163 -14.36 -6.63 3.55
CA ASP A 163 -13.71 -5.80 4.57
C ASP A 163 -12.76 -4.77 3.96
N ALA A 164 -12.90 -3.51 4.37
CA ALA A 164 -12.02 -2.45 3.89
C ALA A 164 -10.56 -2.68 4.31
N LEU A 165 -9.63 -2.23 3.49
CA LEU A 165 -8.19 -2.28 3.74
C LEU A 165 -7.67 -0.87 3.98
N VAL A 166 -6.59 -0.74 4.74
CA VAL A 166 -5.89 0.54 4.83
C VAL A 166 -4.95 0.70 3.63
N CYS A 167 -5.18 1.76 2.85
CA CYS A 167 -4.39 2.13 1.68
C CYS A 167 -3.88 3.58 1.80
N SER A 168 -2.78 3.91 1.11
CA SER A 168 -2.34 5.28 0.89
C SER A 168 -3.40 6.06 0.11
N THR A 169 -3.67 7.30 0.51
CA THR A 169 -4.44 8.24 -0.33
C THR A 169 -3.64 8.56 -1.61
N PRO A 170 -4.25 9.09 -2.68
CA PRO A 170 -3.53 9.35 -3.92
C PRO A 170 -2.32 10.27 -3.73
N GLU A 171 -2.44 11.28 -2.84
CA GLU A 171 -1.35 12.19 -2.50
C GLU A 171 -0.15 11.46 -1.87
N ARG A 172 -0.41 10.51 -0.97
CA ARG A 172 0.63 9.72 -0.31
C ARG A 172 1.22 8.69 -1.26
N ALA A 173 0.36 7.97 -1.99
CA ALA A 173 0.75 6.93 -2.93
C ALA A 173 1.64 7.48 -4.05
N MET A 174 1.34 8.68 -4.56
CA MET A 174 2.18 9.33 -5.56
C MET A 174 3.56 9.72 -5.01
N LEU A 175 3.65 10.18 -3.76
CA LEU A 175 4.93 10.47 -3.12
C LEU A 175 5.73 9.20 -2.80
N GLU A 176 5.07 8.11 -2.42
CA GLU A 176 5.68 6.78 -2.28
C GLU A 176 6.26 6.32 -3.62
N LEU A 177 5.48 6.40 -4.70
CA LEU A 177 5.94 6.06 -6.05
C LEU A 177 7.16 6.91 -6.46
N CYS A 178 7.10 8.24 -6.28
CA CYS A 178 8.22 9.13 -6.58
C CYS A 178 9.49 8.81 -5.76
N ASP A 179 9.36 8.20 -4.58
CA ASP A 179 10.50 7.76 -3.78
C ASP A 179 11.12 6.47 -4.32
N ASP A 180 10.35 5.62 -4.99
CA ASP A 180 10.84 4.37 -5.57
C ASP A 180 11.50 4.57 -6.94
N VAL A 181 11.18 5.67 -7.65
CA VAL A 181 11.77 5.98 -8.98
C VAL A 181 13.30 6.09 -8.94
N SER A 182 13.99 5.29 -9.74
CA SER A 182 15.46 5.30 -9.85
C SER A 182 16.01 5.56 -11.26
N ASP A 183 15.16 5.52 -12.28
CA ASP A 183 15.56 5.62 -13.69
C ASP A 183 14.52 6.36 -14.54
N ALA A 184 14.81 6.49 -15.84
CA ALA A 184 13.93 7.17 -16.80
C ALA A 184 12.55 6.49 -16.90
N ALA A 185 12.50 5.15 -16.92
CA ALA A 185 11.26 4.40 -17.04
C ALA A 185 10.30 4.71 -15.88
N GLY A 186 10.83 4.73 -14.64
CA GLY A 186 10.05 5.14 -13.47
C GLY A 186 9.60 6.60 -13.51
N VAL A 187 10.40 7.51 -14.11
CA VAL A 187 9.96 8.91 -14.28
C VAL A 187 8.80 9.02 -15.27
N TYR A 188 8.82 8.30 -16.40
CA TYR A 188 7.70 8.31 -17.35
C TYR A 188 6.43 7.71 -16.74
N GLU A 189 6.56 6.63 -15.96
CA GLU A 189 5.41 6.06 -15.23
C GLU A 189 4.83 7.06 -14.23
N ALA A 190 5.68 7.72 -13.45
CA ALA A 190 5.25 8.76 -12.53
C ALA A 190 4.59 9.96 -13.25
N ASP A 191 5.12 10.39 -14.39
CA ASP A 191 4.53 11.47 -15.22
C ASP A 191 3.15 11.10 -15.75
N ALA A 192 2.98 9.88 -16.26
CA ALA A 192 1.70 9.39 -16.76
C ALA A 192 0.64 9.28 -15.65
N LEU A 193 1.02 8.80 -14.46
CA LEU A 193 0.11 8.67 -13.33
C LEU A 193 -0.30 10.03 -12.77
N ILE A 194 0.65 10.95 -12.57
CA ILE A 194 0.34 12.26 -11.99
C ILE A 194 -0.44 13.15 -12.97
N GLN A 195 -0.33 12.95 -14.29
CA GLN A 195 -1.17 13.62 -15.28
C GLN A 195 -2.67 13.46 -14.97
N ALA A 196 -3.09 12.25 -14.57
CA ALA A 196 -4.50 11.95 -14.26
C ALA A 196 -4.95 12.45 -12.87
N MET A 197 -4.06 12.97 -12.03
CA MET A 197 -4.36 13.35 -10.64
C MET A 197 -4.93 14.77 -10.53
N THR A 198 -6.07 15.03 -11.14
CA THR A 198 -6.68 16.39 -11.19
C THR A 198 -7.36 16.84 -9.90
N THR A 199 -7.53 15.94 -8.92
CA THR A 199 -8.35 16.18 -7.71
C THR A 199 -7.61 15.98 -6.39
N LEU A 200 -6.27 16.11 -6.37
CA LEU A 200 -5.51 16.00 -5.11
C LEU A 200 -5.89 17.12 -4.14
N ARG A 201 -5.94 16.81 -2.83
CA ARG A 201 -6.27 17.81 -1.80
C ARG A 201 -5.05 18.63 -1.42
N PRO A 202 -4.99 19.95 -1.70
CA PRO A 202 -3.78 20.74 -1.53
C PRO A 202 -3.21 20.72 -0.10
N GLN A 203 -4.07 20.77 0.91
CA GLN A 203 -3.68 20.76 2.32
C GLN A 203 -3.04 19.43 2.71
N ARG A 204 -3.52 18.31 2.15
CA ARG A 204 -2.93 16.98 2.38
C ARG A 204 -1.59 16.86 1.67
N VAL A 205 -1.49 17.32 0.42
CA VAL A 205 -0.21 17.38 -0.30
C VAL A 205 0.83 18.16 0.51
N GLY A 206 0.50 19.37 0.98
CA GLY A 206 1.42 20.18 1.76
C GLY A 206 1.84 19.53 3.09
N LEU A 207 0.90 18.88 3.79
CA LEU A 207 1.20 18.09 5.00
C LEU A 207 2.19 16.95 4.70
N LEU A 208 1.92 16.17 3.66
CA LEU A 208 2.75 15.02 3.28
C LEU A 208 4.14 15.47 2.79
N LEU A 209 4.22 16.54 2.01
CA LEU A 209 5.50 17.13 1.59
C LEU A 209 6.35 17.54 2.80
N ARG A 210 5.77 18.15 3.84
CA ARG A 210 6.51 18.47 5.08
C ARG A 210 7.01 17.23 5.81
N ARG A 211 6.24 16.14 5.79
CA ARG A 211 6.56 14.87 6.48
C ARG A 211 7.42 13.91 5.66
N CYS A 212 7.58 14.19 4.37
CA CYS A 212 8.41 13.42 3.46
C CYS A 212 9.89 13.78 3.66
N ARG A 213 10.70 12.79 4.00
CA ARG A 213 12.16 12.90 4.15
C ARG A 213 12.89 12.83 2.82
N SER A 214 12.28 12.23 1.81
CA SER A 214 12.90 12.07 0.49
C SER A 214 12.87 13.38 -0.30
N ILE A 215 14.03 14.04 -0.39
CA ILE A 215 14.20 15.22 -1.26
C ILE A 215 13.91 14.87 -2.72
N LYS A 216 14.28 13.66 -3.16
CA LYS A 216 13.98 13.16 -4.51
C LYS A 216 12.48 13.12 -4.75
N ALA A 217 11.73 12.45 -3.87
CA ALA A 217 10.29 12.28 -4.03
C ALA A 217 9.55 13.61 -4.09
N LYS A 218 9.89 14.55 -3.18
CA LYS A 218 9.29 15.89 -3.13
C LYS A 218 9.53 16.67 -4.42
N ARG A 219 10.78 16.71 -4.89
CA ARG A 219 11.15 17.45 -6.09
C ARG A 219 10.55 16.84 -7.36
N LEU A 220 10.56 15.51 -7.47
CA LEU A 220 9.98 14.82 -8.61
C LEU A 220 8.46 15.06 -8.66
N PHE A 221 7.76 14.84 -7.54
CA PHE A 221 6.32 15.10 -7.43
C PHE A 221 5.96 16.53 -7.87
N LEU A 222 6.63 17.54 -7.33
CA LEU A 222 6.34 18.94 -7.63
C LEU A 222 6.69 19.31 -9.09
N ALA A 223 7.81 18.80 -9.62
CA ALA A 223 8.22 19.04 -10.99
C ALA A 223 7.21 18.48 -12.00
N LEU A 224 6.74 17.24 -11.78
CA LEU A 224 5.74 16.64 -12.65
C LEU A 224 4.37 17.31 -12.47
N ALA A 225 4.00 17.71 -11.25
CA ALA A 225 2.74 18.43 -11.02
C ALA A 225 2.72 19.80 -11.70
N GLU A 226 3.83 20.55 -11.66
CA GLU A 226 3.98 21.85 -12.32
C GLU A 226 3.91 21.71 -13.84
N ARG A 227 4.58 20.68 -14.37
CA ARG A 227 4.58 20.32 -15.78
C ARG A 227 3.16 20.10 -16.33
N HIS A 228 2.30 19.41 -15.59
CA HIS A 228 0.88 19.20 -15.96
C HIS A 228 -0.04 20.38 -15.61
N ARG A 229 0.50 21.46 -15.01
CA ARG A 229 -0.23 22.68 -14.64
C ARG A 229 -1.48 22.41 -13.80
N HIS A 230 -1.36 21.49 -12.85
CA HIS A 230 -2.48 21.10 -11.98
C HIS A 230 -3.01 22.30 -11.19
N ALA A 231 -4.32 22.55 -11.29
CA ALA A 231 -4.98 23.67 -10.62
C ALA A 231 -4.84 23.63 -9.09
N TRP A 232 -4.78 22.43 -8.50
CA TRP A 232 -4.60 22.26 -7.06
C TRP A 232 -3.19 22.65 -6.58
N LEU A 233 -2.18 22.69 -7.46
CA LEU A 233 -0.78 22.90 -7.07
C LEU A 233 -0.55 24.30 -6.49
N SER A 234 -1.19 25.33 -7.05
CA SER A 234 -1.09 26.72 -6.58
C SER A 234 -1.65 26.93 -5.16
N HIS A 235 -2.46 25.98 -4.68
CA HIS A 235 -3.07 26.01 -3.35
C HIS A 235 -2.33 25.15 -2.32
N VAL A 236 -1.21 24.51 -2.70
CA VAL A 236 -0.42 23.67 -1.80
C VAL A 236 0.41 24.56 -0.87
N PRO A 237 0.24 24.47 0.47
CA PRO A 237 1.08 25.22 1.40
C PRO A 237 2.48 24.62 1.47
N LEU A 238 3.47 25.34 0.92
CA LEU A 238 4.87 24.92 0.86
C LEU A 238 5.70 25.40 2.05
N GLU A 239 5.11 26.16 2.98
CA GLU A 239 5.78 26.60 4.19
C GLU A 239 6.29 25.38 4.98
N GLY A 240 7.58 25.38 5.32
CA GLY A 240 8.26 24.30 6.03
C GLY A 240 8.58 23.05 5.19
N VAL A 241 8.31 23.05 3.88
CA VAL A 241 8.73 21.96 2.98
C VAL A 241 10.21 22.13 2.64
N ASP A 242 11.04 21.22 3.14
CA ASP A 242 12.46 21.17 2.79
C ASP A 242 12.65 20.53 1.40
N LEU A 243 13.08 21.29 0.41
CA LEU A 243 13.44 20.76 -0.90
C LEU A 243 14.93 20.43 -1.01
N GLY A 244 15.72 20.51 0.07
CA GLY A 244 17.16 20.31 0.03
C GLY A 244 17.88 21.32 -0.86
N ARG A 245 19.19 21.12 -1.08
CA ARG A 245 20.05 22.06 -1.82
C ARG A 245 20.76 21.36 -2.98
N GLY A 246 21.11 22.13 -4.00
CA GLY A 246 21.90 21.67 -5.15
C GLY A 246 21.09 20.87 -6.18
N LYS A 247 21.72 20.60 -7.31
CA LYS A 247 21.14 19.84 -8.42
C LYS A 247 21.10 18.35 -8.09
N ARG A 248 20.01 17.68 -8.44
CA ARG A 248 19.86 16.22 -8.31
C ARG A 248 19.74 15.59 -9.69
N ALA A 249 20.75 14.83 -10.08
CA ALA A 249 20.73 14.02 -11.30
C ALA A 249 19.96 12.72 -11.01
N LEU A 250 18.69 12.67 -11.40
CA LEU A 250 17.85 11.47 -11.33
C LEU A 250 18.03 10.58 -12.58
N VAL A 251 18.23 11.18 -13.75
CA VAL A 251 18.36 10.47 -15.03
C VAL A 251 19.58 11.00 -15.78
N PRO A 252 20.52 10.14 -16.20
CA PRO A 252 21.65 10.54 -17.04
C PRO A 252 21.17 11.18 -18.36
N GLY A 253 21.78 12.30 -18.75
CA GLY A 253 21.38 13.01 -19.98
C GLY A 253 20.04 13.74 -19.91
N GLY A 254 19.39 13.77 -18.73
CA GLY A 254 18.15 14.50 -18.52
C GLY A 254 18.31 16.02 -18.52
N ARG A 255 17.20 16.73 -18.76
CA ARG A 255 17.09 18.18 -18.66
C ARG A 255 16.81 18.60 -17.22
N LEU A 256 17.52 19.61 -16.73
CA LEU A 256 17.32 20.14 -15.39
C LEU A 256 16.04 20.97 -15.31
N HIS A 257 15.12 20.59 -14.41
CA HIS A 257 14.02 21.45 -14.01
C HIS A 257 14.56 22.59 -13.12
N PRO A 258 14.45 23.87 -13.52
CA PRO A 258 15.13 24.96 -12.84
C PRO A 258 14.58 25.23 -11.43
N THR A 259 13.25 25.19 -11.26
CA THR A 259 12.57 25.43 -9.98
C THR A 259 12.95 24.40 -8.92
N TYR A 260 12.75 23.10 -9.21
CA TYR A 260 12.97 22.02 -8.25
C TYR A 260 14.37 21.40 -8.29
N GLN A 261 15.25 21.88 -9.17
CA GLN A 261 16.65 21.43 -9.31
C GLN A 261 16.80 19.90 -9.41
N ILE A 262 15.94 19.25 -10.20
CA ILE A 262 15.96 17.81 -10.47
C ILE A 262 16.00 17.58 -11.98
N THR A 263 16.80 16.62 -12.46
CA THR A 263 16.85 16.26 -13.88
C THR A 263 15.70 15.32 -14.23
N LEU A 264 14.97 15.62 -15.30
CA LEU A 264 13.96 14.74 -15.88
C LEU A 264 14.42 14.31 -17.29
N PRO A 265 13.94 13.18 -17.85
CA PRO A 265 14.14 12.84 -19.26
C PRO A 265 13.90 14.04 -20.20
N GLY A 266 14.80 14.26 -21.16
CA GLY A 266 14.82 15.48 -21.98
C GLY A 266 13.64 15.62 -22.94
N ASP A 267 13.07 14.48 -23.35
CA ASP A 267 11.93 14.33 -24.25
C ASP A 267 10.56 14.41 -23.53
N LEU A 268 10.54 14.54 -22.19
CA LEU A 268 9.28 14.78 -21.48
C LEU A 268 8.58 16.02 -22.05
N ASP A 269 9.30 17.13 -22.22
CA ASP A 269 8.72 18.40 -22.72
C ASP A 269 8.09 18.29 -24.12
N GLU A 270 8.52 17.31 -24.94
CA GLU A 270 7.97 17.10 -26.28
C GLU A 270 6.56 16.49 -26.26
N HIS A 271 6.19 15.79 -25.19
CA HIS A 271 4.89 15.11 -25.05
C HIS A 271 3.73 16.01 -24.57
N LEU A 272 3.97 17.31 -24.35
CA LEU A 272 2.92 18.29 -23.99
C LEU A 272 2.39 19.09 -25.18
N ALA A 273 2.91 18.84 -26.39
CA ALA A 273 2.55 19.54 -27.63
C ALA A 273 1.33 18.91 -28.33
#